data_AF-A0A941HTD7-F1
#
_entry.id   AF-A0A941HTD7-F1
#
_cell.length_a   1.000
_cell.length_b   1.000
_cell.length_c   1.000
_cell.angle_alpha   90.00
_cell.angle_beta   90.00
_cell.angle_gamma   90.00
#
_symmetry.space_group_name_H-M   'P 1'
#
loop_
_entity.id
_entity.type
_entity.pdbx_description
1 polymer ?
#
loop_
_entity_poly.entity_id
_entity_poly.type
_entity_poly.pdbx_seq_one_letter_code
_entity_poly.pdbx_strand_id
1 'polypeptide(L)'
;MFKGLARFVAVFLSVIAIAGGLVFGAFLWIDSQEEPTGSVSADSQEDSEVSNRVKEKDEEVEILKEESIKQNDDMKKDDKPFSNIYEWDDETVQTLIHRMSHQKVKADEKRGFILMTDEKINTLLEKIEYKGLEHEDTYREILEEWKQGDFSNVVEHHNTIWELQGGKVGKAHGRLSEHEEQAYISAYANPPMEKGKGKSFLNADEFMLYIDSTSSKMMSDSEYDSIDDFIAQAKKDVDRGIGADYETQIEIGNHIARYGVHFFSSTGEQIRVYLKGLVREAMPFHEDSERLSDEERKKEFRELYELVNKYDEY
;
A
#
# COMPACT_ATOMS: atom_id res chain seq x y z
N MET A 1 -25.72 19.92 52.34
CA MET A 1 -25.34 19.35 51.03
C MET A 1 -23.86 18.97 50.90
N PHE A 2 -22.92 19.52 51.70
CA PHE A 2 -21.47 19.26 51.50
C PHE A 2 -20.88 17.94 52.06
N LYS A 3 -21.60 17.19 52.90
CA LYS A 3 -21.08 15.93 53.47
C LYS A 3 -21.16 14.72 52.51
N GLY A 4 -22.02 14.78 51.49
CA GLY A 4 -22.14 13.73 50.47
C GLY A 4 -21.03 13.78 49.42
N LEU A 5 -20.65 14.99 49.01
CA LEU A 5 -19.64 15.22 47.97
C LEU A 5 -18.24 14.78 48.41
N ALA A 6 -17.86 15.07 49.66
CA ALA A 6 -16.56 14.65 50.21
C ALA A 6 -16.40 13.12 50.29
N ARG A 7 -17.51 12.38 50.52
CA ARG A 7 -17.50 10.91 50.52
C ARG A 7 -17.37 10.35 49.10
N PHE A 8 -17.96 11.01 48.11
CA PHE A 8 -17.88 10.59 46.71
C PHE A 8 -16.47 10.78 46.13
N VAL A 9 -15.82 11.91 46.44
CA VAL A 9 -14.44 12.18 46.00
C VAL A 9 -13.44 11.22 46.66
N ALA A 10 -13.61 10.90 47.95
CA ALA A 10 -12.74 9.94 48.63
C ALA A 10 -12.86 8.53 48.04
N VAL A 11 -14.07 8.08 47.70
CA VAL A 11 -14.28 6.78 47.04
C VAL A 11 -13.67 6.78 45.64
N PHE A 12 -13.86 7.85 44.86
CA PHE A 12 -13.33 7.95 43.50
C PHE A 12 -11.80 7.93 43.46
N LEU A 13 -11.13 8.66 44.37
CA LEU A 13 -9.67 8.65 44.47
C LEU A 13 -9.12 7.28 44.93
N SER A 14 -9.86 6.57 45.79
CA SER A 14 -9.48 5.20 46.20
C SER A 14 -9.57 4.19 45.05
N VAL A 15 -10.56 4.31 44.16
CA VAL A 15 -10.71 3.44 42.99
C VAL A 15 -9.60 3.70 41.96
N ILE A 16 -9.22 4.96 41.75
CA ILE A 16 -8.10 5.32 40.85
C ILE A 16 -6.77 4.80 41.40
N ALA A 17 -6.53 4.89 42.71
CA ALA A 17 -5.32 4.36 43.33
C ALA A 17 -5.23 2.82 43.21
N ILE A 18 -6.36 2.12 43.34
CA ILE A 18 -6.43 0.66 43.14
C ILE A 18 -6.19 0.30 41.66
N ALA A 19 -6.83 1.00 40.73
CA ALA A 19 -6.66 0.76 39.29
C ALA A 19 -5.21 1.04 38.84
N GLY A 20 -4.61 2.14 39.31
CA GLY A 20 -3.20 2.46 39.03
C GLY A 20 -2.23 1.44 39.64
N GLY A 21 -2.51 0.95 40.86
CA GLY A 21 -1.72 -0.10 41.50
C GLY A 21 -1.79 -1.45 40.77
N LEU A 22 -2.94 -1.79 40.18
CA LEU A 22 -3.11 -3.02 39.37
C LEU A 22 -2.36 -2.92 38.04
N VAL A 23 -2.39 -1.77 37.37
CA VAL A 23 -1.65 -1.55 36.11
C VAL A 23 -0.14 -1.53 36.35
N PHE A 24 0.33 -0.87 37.43
CA PHE A 24 1.74 -0.83 37.79
C PHE A 24 2.25 -2.21 38.27
N GLY A 25 1.42 -2.96 39.00
CA GLY A 25 1.71 -4.33 39.38
C GLY A 25 1.79 -5.28 38.17
N ALA A 26 0.91 -5.12 37.18
CA ALA A 26 0.98 -5.89 35.93
C ALA A 26 2.23 -5.55 35.12
N PHE A 27 2.64 -4.28 35.07
CA PHE A 27 3.86 -3.85 34.39
C PHE A 27 5.12 -4.44 35.04
N LEU A 28 5.22 -4.41 36.38
CA LEU A 28 6.34 -5.03 37.10
C LEU A 28 6.33 -6.56 37.06
N TRP A 29 5.16 -7.19 36.90
CA TRP A 29 5.05 -8.64 36.75
C TRP A 29 5.44 -9.10 35.33
N ILE A 30 5.14 -8.31 34.31
CA ILE A 30 5.57 -8.53 32.91
C ILE A 30 7.09 -8.40 32.78
N ASP A 31 7.68 -7.36 33.40
CA ASP A 31 9.14 -7.12 33.36
C ASP A 31 9.94 -8.16 34.16
N SER A 32 9.29 -8.81 35.13
CA SER A 32 9.89 -9.85 35.98
C SER A 32 9.95 -11.25 35.33
N GLN A 33 9.47 -11.43 34.09
CA GLN A 33 9.34 -12.74 33.45
C GLN A 33 10.30 -12.99 32.26
N GLU A 34 11.39 -12.23 32.13
CA GLU A 34 12.48 -12.61 31.22
C GLU A 34 13.52 -13.53 31.91
N GLU A 35 13.17 -14.84 31.90
CA GLU A 35 14.00 -16.07 31.80
C GLU A 35 14.86 -16.57 33.01
N PRO A 36 15.19 -17.89 33.14
CA PRO A 36 14.72 -19.08 32.40
C PRO A 36 14.27 -20.29 33.26
N THR A 37 13.65 -21.26 32.58
CA THR A 37 13.47 -22.70 32.91
C THR A 37 12.27 -23.15 33.76
N GLY A 38 11.53 -24.15 33.22
CA GLY A 38 10.89 -25.21 34.00
C GLY A 38 9.36 -25.28 33.99
N SER A 39 8.82 -26.09 33.07
CA SER A 39 7.55 -26.86 33.09
C SER A 39 6.38 -26.39 33.97
N VAL A 40 5.18 -26.26 33.38
CA VAL A 40 4.03 -27.19 33.49
C VAL A 40 2.87 -26.62 32.65
N SER A 41 2.13 -27.50 31.97
CA SER A 41 1.05 -27.26 31.03
C SER A 41 -0.21 -26.63 31.65
N ALA A 42 -0.92 -25.78 30.89
CA ALA A 42 -2.37 -25.89 30.68
C ALA A 42 -2.87 -24.85 29.65
N ASP A 43 -3.51 -25.38 28.61
CA ASP A 43 -4.52 -24.78 27.72
C ASP A 43 -4.15 -23.57 26.84
N SER A 44 -3.82 -23.86 25.58
CA SER A 44 -3.44 -22.90 24.54
C SER A 44 -4.04 -23.28 23.18
N GLN A 45 -5.36 -23.47 23.10
CA GLN A 45 -6.02 -23.77 21.81
C GLN A 45 -6.54 -22.54 21.06
N GLU A 46 -6.89 -21.42 21.71
CA GLU A 46 -7.47 -20.26 21.02
C GLU A 46 -6.44 -19.33 20.33
N ASP A 47 -5.27 -19.09 20.92
CA ASP A 47 -4.27 -18.16 20.33
C ASP A 47 -3.56 -18.71 19.09
N SER A 48 -3.48 -20.05 18.97
CA SER A 48 -2.84 -20.71 17.83
C SER A 48 -3.68 -20.63 16.54
N GLU A 49 -5.01 -20.62 16.66
CA GLU A 49 -5.90 -20.56 15.50
C GLU A 49 -5.95 -19.16 14.89
N VAL A 50 -5.89 -18.12 15.71
CA VAL A 50 -5.88 -16.73 15.24
C VAL A 50 -4.55 -16.39 14.57
N SER A 51 -3.41 -16.80 15.16
CA SER A 51 -2.09 -16.57 14.56
C SER A 51 -1.91 -17.35 13.24
N ASN A 52 -2.41 -18.58 13.16
CA ASN A 52 -2.35 -19.38 11.93
C ASN A 52 -3.26 -18.81 10.83
N ARG A 53 -4.48 -18.35 11.16
CA ARG A 53 -5.38 -17.72 10.17
C ARG A 53 -4.85 -16.40 9.61
N VAL A 54 -4.08 -15.64 10.40
CA VAL A 54 -3.44 -14.41 9.90
C VAL A 54 -2.31 -14.75 8.94
N LYS A 55 -1.46 -15.73 9.26
CA LYS A 55 -0.38 -16.19 8.37
C LYS A 55 -0.91 -16.80 7.07
N GLU A 56 -1.96 -17.63 7.14
CA GLU A 56 -2.58 -18.21 5.94
C GLU A 56 -3.17 -17.14 5.01
N LYS A 57 -3.78 -16.08 5.57
CA LYS A 57 -4.28 -14.95 4.77
C LYS A 57 -3.17 -14.13 4.15
N ASP A 58 -2.07 -13.90 4.86
CA ASP A 58 -0.91 -13.17 4.34
C ASP A 58 -0.22 -13.95 3.21
N GLU A 59 -0.08 -15.27 3.36
CA GLU A 59 0.45 -16.16 2.31
C GLU A 59 -0.49 -16.24 1.08
N GLU A 60 -1.81 -16.37 1.26
CA GLU A 60 -2.78 -16.37 0.15
C GLU A 60 -2.71 -15.04 -0.64
N VAL A 61 -2.52 -13.93 0.05
CA VAL A 61 -2.39 -12.60 -0.56
C VAL A 61 -1.07 -12.44 -1.30
N GLU A 62 0.02 -12.98 -0.77
CA GLU A 62 1.32 -12.97 -1.44
C GLU A 62 1.32 -13.84 -2.71
N ILE A 63 0.66 -15.00 -2.67
CA ILE A 63 0.44 -15.88 -3.83
C ILE A 63 -0.42 -15.18 -4.89
N LEU A 64 -1.53 -14.55 -4.49
CA LEU A 64 -2.40 -13.80 -5.41
C LEU A 64 -1.65 -12.63 -6.07
N LYS A 65 -0.80 -11.94 -5.30
CA LYS A 65 0.12 -10.93 -5.85
C LYS A 65 1.04 -11.58 -6.86
N GLU A 66 1.76 -12.65 -6.52
CA GLU A 66 2.72 -13.33 -7.41
C GLU A 66 2.07 -13.86 -8.71
N GLU A 67 0.88 -14.46 -8.62
CA GLU A 67 0.10 -14.92 -9.78
C GLU A 67 -0.34 -13.77 -10.68
N SER A 68 -0.78 -12.64 -10.09
CA SER A 68 -1.11 -11.44 -10.86
C SER A 68 0.09 -10.88 -11.63
N ILE A 69 1.32 -11.01 -11.10
CA ILE A 69 2.57 -10.62 -11.78
C ILE A 69 2.84 -11.53 -12.98
N LYS A 70 2.71 -12.84 -12.80
CA LYS A 70 3.04 -13.83 -13.85
C LYS A 70 2.10 -13.73 -15.05
N GLN A 71 0.90 -13.17 -14.87
CA GLN A 71 -0.09 -12.97 -15.93
C GLN A 71 0.03 -11.60 -16.64
N ASN A 72 1.08 -10.81 -16.35
CA ASN A 72 1.29 -9.44 -16.87
C ASN A 72 2.07 -9.31 -18.19
N ASP A 73 2.38 -10.39 -18.91
CA ASP A 73 3.22 -10.32 -20.13
C ASP A 73 2.62 -9.45 -21.26
N ASP A 74 1.33 -9.14 -21.23
CA ASP A 74 0.62 -8.38 -22.26
C ASP A 74 -0.12 -7.14 -21.72
N MET A 75 0.60 -6.17 -21.12
CA MET A 75 -0.04 -4.89 -20.76
C MET A 75 0.69 -3.66 -21.31
N LYS A 76 0.19 -3.18 -22.46
CA LYS A 76 0.25 -1.76 -22.78
C LYS A 76 -0.64 -1.03 -21.77
N LYS A 77 -0.04 -0.12 -20.99
CA LYS A 77 -0.76 0.96 -20.29
C LYS A 77 -1.50 1.78 -21.34
N ASP A 78 -2.73 1.41 -21.63
CA ASP A 78 -3.61 2.24 -22.42
C ASP A 78 -4.94 2.30 -21.66
N ASP A 79 -5.11 3.33 -20.81
CA ASP A 79 -6.43 3.91 -20.48
C ASP A 79 -7.06 4.61 -21.71
N LYS A 80 -6.43 4.48 -22.88
CA LYS A 80 -6.95 4.95 -24.17
C LYS A 80 -8.29 4.35 -24.62
N PRO A 81 -8.78 3.14 -24.23
CA PRO A 81 -10.04 2.67 -24.78
C PRO A 81 -11.18 3.65 -24.45
N PHE A 82 -11.16 4.31 -23.28
CA PHE A 82 -12.17 5.28 -22.85
C PHE A 82 -12.08 6.65 -23.56
N SER A 83 -11.16 6.85 -24.50
CA SER A 83 -11.00 8.12 -25.24
C SER A 83 -11.94 8.29 -26.45
N ASN A 84 -12.52 7.20 -26.98
CA ASN A 84 -13.47 7.26 -28.10
C ASN A 84 -14.56 6.17 -28.01
N ILE A 85 -15.60 6.43 -27.24
CA ILE A 85 -16.71 5.48 -27.05
C ILE A 85 -17.49 5.18 -28.33
N TYR A 86 -17.46 6.05 -29.35
CA TYR A 86 -18.31 5.89 -30.53
C TYR A 86 -17.91 4.72 -31.43
N GLU A 87 -16.67 4.24 -31.31
CA GLU A 87 -16.09 3.17 -32.13
C GLU A 87 -16.18 1.78 -31.49
N TRP A 88 -16.58 1.67 -30.23
CA TRP A 88 -16.66 0.36 -29.56
C TRP A 88 -17.74 -0.55 -30.17
N ASP A 89 -17.41 -1.81 -30.37
CA ASP A 89 -18.30 -2.91 -30.72
C ASP A 89 -18.52 -3.83 -29.52
N ASP A 90 -19.28 -4.91 -29.72
CA ASP A 90 -19.53 -5.92 -28.68
C ASP A 90 -18.23 -6.51 -28.12
N GLU A 91 -17.26 -6.85 -28.97
CA GLU A 91 -15.97 -7.40 -28.53
C GLU A 91 -15.25 -6.44 -27.58
N THR A 92 -15.24 -5.14 -27.91
CA THR A 92 -14.64 -4.11 -27.08
C THR A 92 -15.37 -3.99 -25.74
N VAL A 93 -16.70 -3.87 -25.76
CA VAL A 93 -17.50 -3.74 -24.52
C VAL A 93 -17.36 -4.97 -23.63
N GLN A 94 -17.43 -6.18 -24.20
CA GLN A 94 -17.17 -7.43 -23.48
C GLN A 94 -15.78 -7.43 -22.85
N THR A 95 -14.75 -7.04 -23.59
CA THR A 95 -13.37 -6.99 -23.07
C THR A 95 -13.25 -6.04 -21.88
N LEU A 96 -13.90 -4.88 -21.94
CA LEU A 96 -13.88 -3.90 -20.86
C LEU A 96 -14.58 -4.45 -19.60
N ILE A 97 -15.80 -4.98 -19.74
CA ILE A 97 -16.56 -5.57 -18.63
C ILE A 97 -15.79 -6.76 -18.02
N HIS A 98 -15.28 -7.66 -18.86
CA HIS A 98 -14.53 -8.83 -18.42
C HIS A 98 -13.29 -8.44 -17.60
N ARG A 99 -12.45 -7.53 -18.12
CA ARG A 99 -11.23 -7.08 -17.42
C ARG A 99 -11.51 -6.26 -16.17
N MET A 100 -12.59 -5.48 -16.15
CA MET A 100 -13.03 -4.77 -14.94
C MET A 100 -13.45 -5.74 -13.83
N SER A 101 -14.11 -6.86 -14.18
CA SER A 101 -14.54 -7.84 -13.19
C SER A 101 -13.38 -8.60 -12.50
N HIS A 102 -12.18 -8.60 -13.06
CA HIS A 102 -11.02 -9.34 -12.53
C HIS A 102 -10.65 -8.97 -11.09
N GLN A 103 -10.86 -7.72 -10.66
CA GLN A 103 -10.64 -7.31 -9.26
C GLN A 103 -11.64 -7.90 -8.26
N LYS A 104 -12.74 -8.49 -8.72
CA LYS A 104 -13.82 -8.99 -7.86
C LYS A 104 -13.89 -10.52 -7.78
N VAL A 105 -13.22 -11.25 -8.68
CA VAL A 105 -13.39 -12.70 -8.83
C VAL A 105 -12.10 -13.50 -8.61
N LYS A 106 -12.22 -14.75 -8.14
CA LYS A 106 -11.18 -15.78 -8.16
C LYS A 106 -11.32 -16.58 -9.46
N ALA A 107 -10.23 -16.74 -10.20
CA ALA A 107 -10.17 -17.49 -11.45
C ALA A 107 -8.74 -18.02 -11.63
N ASP A 108 -8.59 -19.20 -12.24
CA ASP A 108 -7.28 -19.83 -12.48
C ASP A 108 -6.36 -18.97 -13.37
N GLU A 109 -6.95 -18.12 -14.23
CA GLU A 109 -6.21 -17.21 -15.11
C GLU A 109 -7.02 -15.93 -15.38
N LYS A 110 -6.35 -14.77 -15.30
CA LYS A 110 -6.91 -13.43 -15.56
C LYS A 110 -6.00 -12.68 -16.51
N ARG A 111 -6.47 -12.42 -17.73
CA ARG A 111 -5.67 -11.70 -18.75
C ARG A 111 -6.04 -10.24 -18.85
N GLY A 112 -5.10 -9.38 -18.49
CA GLY A 112 -5.26 -7.93 -18.51
C GLY A 112 -6.11 -7.43 -17.34
N PHE A 113 -6.05 -6.12 -17.13
CA PHE A 113 -6.73 -5.47 -16.02
C PHE A 113 -7.20 -4.09 -16.44
N ILE A 114 -8.40 -3.73 -16.00
CA ILE A 114 -8.92 -2.38 -16.08
C ILE A 114 -9.50 -2.07 -14.70
N LEU A 115 -8.95 -1.06 -14.03
CA LEU A 115 -9.50 -0.64 -12.75
C LEU A 115 -10.97 -0.27 -12.92
N MET A 116 -11.84 -0.94 -12.18
CA MET A 116 -13.25 -0.62 -12.10
C MET A 116 -13.43 0.68 -11.31
N THR A 117 -13.98 1.70 -11.96
CA THR A 117 -14.34 2.98 -11.34
C THR A 117 -15.76 3.37 -11.74
N ASP A 118 -16.42 4.18 -10.92
CA ASP A 118 -17.76 4.71 -11.23
C ASP A 118 -17.77 5.46 -12.57
N GLU A 119 -16.69 6.18 -12.88
CA GLU A 119 -16.53 6.87 -14.16
C GLU A 119 -16.59 5.87 -15.33
N LYS A 120 -15.79 4.80 -15.28
CA LYS A 120 -15.73 3.78 -16.35
C LYS A 120 -17.05 3.01 -16.49
N ILE A 121 -17.73 2.72 -15.38
CA ILE A 121 -19.07 2.11 -15.39
C ILE A 121 -20.07 3.04 -16.09
N ASN A 122 -20.09 4.32 -15.74
CA ASN A 122 -20.99 5.29 -16.35
C ASN A 122 -20.69 5.50 -17.85
N THR A 123 -19.42 5.53 -18.25
CA THR A 123 -19.03 5.62 -19.67
C THR A 123 -19.50 4.41 -20.48
N LEU A 124 -19.43 3.20 -19.91
CA LEU A 124 -19.96 2.00 -20.55
C LEU A 124 -21.49 2.04 -20.67
N LEU A 125 -22.20 2.52 -19.64
CA LEU A 125 -23.65 2.72 -19.70
C LEU A 125 -24.04 3.73 -20.79
N GLU A 126 -23.32 4.86 -20.89
CA GLU A 126 -23.51 5.87 -21.94
C GLU A 126 -23.34 5.26 -23.32
N LYS A 127 -22.30 4.42 -23.51
CA LYS A 127 -22.09 3.70 -24.76
C LYS A 127 -23.32 2.89 -25.18
N ILE A 128 -23.86 2.09 -24.25
CA ILE A 128 -24.95 1.15 -24.52
C ILE A 128 -26.26 1.89 -24.81
N GLU A 129 -26.46 3.11 -24.29
CA GLU A 129 -27.63 3.94 -24.63
C GLU A 129 -27.63 4.45 -26.08
N TYR A 130 -26.45 4.70 -26.67
CA TYR A 130 -26.33 5.33 -27.98
C TYR A 130 -26.09 4.35 -29.14
N LYS A 131 -25.95 3.05 -28.87
CA LYS A 131 -25.50 2.05 -29.85
C LYS A 131 -26.28 0.76 -29.67
N GLY A 132 -26.83 0.23 -30.76
CA GLY A 132 -27.49 -1.08 -30.77
C GLY A 132 -26.46 -2.21 -30.82
N LEU A 133 -25.87 -2.51 -29.67
CA LEU A 133 -24.97 -3.65 -29.48
C LEU A 133 -25.78 -4.95 -29.43
N GLU A 134 -25.21 -6.06 -29.87
CA GLU A 134 -25.92 -7.34 -29.96
C GLU A 134 -26.38 -7.84 -28.58
N HIS A 135 -25.55 -7.65 -27.55
CA HIS A 135 -25.86 -8.07 -26.17
C HIS A 135 -26.08 -6.89 -25.22
N GLU A 136 -26.66 -5.78 -25.71
CA GLU A 136 -26.87 -4.56 -24.94
C GLU A 136 -27.61 -4.76 -23.61
N ASP A 137 -28.65 -5.60 -23.60
CA ASP A 137 -29.45 -5.88 -22.41
C ASP A 137 -28.61 -6.56 -21.32
N THR A 138 -27.80 -7.55 -21.69
CA THR A 138 -26.89 -8.26 -20.77
C THR A 138 -25.84 -7.31 -20.21
N TYR A 139 -25.24 -6.45 -21.04
CA TYR A 139 -24.25 -5.48 -20.55
C TYR A 139 -24.88 -4.47 -19.60
N ARG A 140 -26.08 -3.98 -19.92
CA ARG A 140 -26.81 -3.02 -19.12
C ARG A 140 -27.15 -3.58 -17.74
N GLU A 141 -27.69 -4.78 -17.68
CA GLU A 141 -28.02 -5.48 -16.41
C GLU A 141 -26.79 -5.55 -15.49
N ILE A 142 -25.66 -6.04 -16.02
CA ILE A 142 -24.40 -6.17 -15.27
C ILE A 142 -23.93 -4.80 -14.74
N LEU A 143 -23.91 -3.77 -15.60
CA LEU A 143 -23.37 -2.46 -15.25
C LEU A 143 -24.29 -1.67 -14.31
N GLU A 144 -25.60 -1.87 -14.38
CA GLU A 144 -26.57 -1.26 -13.46
C GLU A 144 -26.45 -1.82 -12.05
N GLU A 145 -26.18 -3.13 -11.89
CA GLU A 145 -25.85 -3.72 -10.58
C GLU A 145 -24.52 -3.14 -10.03
N TRP A 146 -23.48 -3.09 -10.87
CA TRP A 146 -22.17 -2.57 -10.44
C TRP A 146 -22.23 -1.09 -10.06
N LYS A 147 -23.02 -0.29 -10.79
CA LYS A 147 -23.28 1.12 -10.47
C LYS A 147 -23.96 1.32 -9.12
N GLN A 148 -24.75 0.35 -8.66
CA GLN A 148 -25.37 0.35 -7.33
C GLN A 148 -24.41 -0.17 -6.25
N GLY A 149 -23.20 -0.57 -6.61
CA GLY A 149 -22.25 -1.23 -5.73
C GLY A 149 -22.63 -2.69 -5.40
N ASP A 150 -23.59 -3.27 -6.12
CA ASP A 150 -23.96 -4.67 -5.95
C ASP A 150 -23.03 -5.57 -6.77
N PHE A 151 -22.19 -6.32 -6.04
CA PHE A 151 -21.26 -7.30 -6.61
C PHE A 151 -21.60 -8.72 -6.17
N SER A 152 -22.81 -8.97 -5.66
CA SER A 152 -23.24 -10.29 -5.20
C SER A 152 -23.17 -11.33 -6.33
N ASN A 153 -23.49 -10.93 -7.56
CA ASN A 153 -23.50 -11.78 -8.75
C ASN A 153 -22.24 -11.65 -9.63
N VAL A 154 -21.17 -11.01 -9.16
CA VAL A 154 -20.01 -10.67 -10.01
C VAL A 154 -19.28 -11.86 -10.64
N VAL A 155 -19.35 -13.04 -10.03
CA VAL A 155 -18.83 -14.29 -10.61
C VAL A 155 -19.67 -14.73 -11.80
N GLU A 156 -20.99 -14.63 -11.69
CA GLU A 156 -21.91 -14.92 -12.79
C GLU A 156 -21.73 -13.89 -13.91
N HIS A 157 -21.66 -12.60 -13.58
CA HIS A 157 -21.38 -11.54 -14.56
C HIS A 157 -20.09 -11.79 -15.34
N HIS A 158 -18.98 -12.09 -14.65
CA HIS A 158 -17.71 -12.44 -15.29
C HIS A 158 -17.87 -13.63 -16.23
N ASN A 159 -18.52 -14.70 -15.75
CA ASN A 159 -18.68 -15.94 -16.50
C ASN A 159 -19.61 -15.79 -17.71
N THR A 160 -20.66 -14.96 -17.62
CA THR A 160 -21.54 -14.64 -18.75
C THR A 160 -20.75 -13.97 -19.87
N ILE A 161 -19.94 -12.95 -19.57
CA ILE A 161 -19.10 -12.29 -20.57
C ILE A 161 -18.02 -13.24 -21.11
N TRP A 162 -17.40 -14.04 -20.24
CA TRP A 162 -16.44 -15.06 -20.64
C TRP A 162 -17.04 -16.10 -21.60
N GLU A 163 -18.31 -16.49 -21.41
CA GLU A 163 -19.04 -17.38 -22.33
C GLU A 163 -19.34 -16.71 -23.67
N LEU A 164 -19.75 -15.43 -23.67
CA LEU A 164 -19.94 -14.63 -24.91
C LEU A 164 -18.64 -14.52 -25.73
N GLN A 165 -17.48 -14.44 -25.07
CA GLN A 165 -16.16 -14.43 -25.70
C GLN A 165 -15.67 -15.82 -26.15
N GLY A 166 -16.47 -16.88 -26.00
CA GLY A 166 -16.11 -18.25 -26.38
C GLY A 166 -15.06 -18.88 -25.47
N GLY A 167 -15.09 -18.53 -24.18
CA GLY A 167 -14.08 -18.85 -23.18
C GLY A 167 -13.69 -20.34 -23.07
N LYS A 168 -12.41 -20.57 -22.78
CA LYS A 168 -11.80 -21.91 -22.59
C LYS A 168 -10.94 -22.02 -21.32
N VAL A 169 -10.36 -20.90 -20.89
CA VAL A 169 -9.47 -20.78 -19.73
C VAL A 169 -9.85 -19.49 -18.98
N GLY A 170 -9.71 -19.48 -17.65
CA GLY A 170 -10.00 -18.30 -16.83
C GLY A 170 -11.45 -18.15 -16.38
N LYS A 171 -12.22 -19.25 -16.31
CA LYS A 171 -13.58 -19.22 -15.72
C LYS A 171 -13.49 -18.91 -14.23
N ALA A 172 -14.31 -17.97 -13.76
CA ALA A 172 -14.34 -17.60 -12.35
C ALA A 172 -15.06 -18.67 -11.51
N HIS A 173 -14.49 -18.99 -10.35
CA HIS A 173 -15.00 -20.01 -9.43
C HIS A 173 -15.27 -19.48 -8.02
N GLY A 174 -15.04 -18.19 -7.75
CA GLY A 174 -15.31 -17.59 -6.45
C GLY A 174 -15.21 -16.06 -6.47
N ARG A 175 -15.64 -15.42 -5.37
CA ARG A 175 -15.45 -13.99 -5.15
C ARG A 175 -14.17 -13.74 -4.36
N LEU A 176 -13.48 -12.65 -4.67
CA LEU A 176 -12.44 -12.12 -3.80
C LEU A 176 -13.10 -11.48 -2.58
N SER A 177 -12.45 -11.62 -1.42
CA SER A 177 -12.72 -10.80 -0.25
C SER A 177 -12.20 -9.37 -0.45
N GLU A 178 -12.64 -8.43 0.39
CA GLU A 178 -12.18 -7.04 0.32
C GLU A 178 -10.66 -6.91 0.40
N HIS A 179 -10.02 -7.72 1.25
CA HIS A 179 -8.56 -7.72 1.40
C HIS A 179 -7.85 -8.23 0.14
N GLU A 180 -8.36 -9.30 -0.47
CA GLU A 180 -7.79 -9.86 -1.69
C GLU A 180 -8.03 -8.95 -2.90
N GLU A 181 -9.19 -8.31 -2.98
CA GLU A 181 -9.47 -7.28 -4.00
C GLU A 181 -8.49 -6.12 -3.87
N GLN A 182 -8.30 -5.59 -2.65
CA GLN A 182 -7.38 -4.48 -2.43
C GLN A 182 -5.95 -4.88 -2.80
N ALA A 183 -5.51 -6.08 -2.43
CA ALA A 183 -4.22 -6.61 -2.82
C ALA A 183 -4.07 -6.74 -4.34
N TYR A 184 -5.12 -7.22 -5.02
CA TYR A 184 -5.15 -7.35 -6.48
C TYR A 184 -5.10 -5.99 -7.17
N ILE A 185 -5.92 -5.02 -6.74
CA ILE A 185 -5.90 -3.65 -7.27
C ILE A 185 -4.54 -3.01 -7.05
N SER A 186 -3.98 -3.12 -5.84
CA SER A 186 -2.65 -2.59 -5.54
C SER A 186 -1.58 -3.24 -6.41
N ALA A 187 -1.67 -4.55 -6.66
CA ALA A 187 -0.74 -5.25 -7.56
C ALA A 187 -0.87 -4.86 -9.03
N TYR A 188 -1.96 -4.19 -9.46
CA TYR A 188 -2.14 -3.75 -10.85
C TYR A 188 -2.03 -2.23 -11.03
N ALA A 189 -2.46 -1.43 -10.05
CA ALA A 189 -2.19 0.00 -9.99
C ALA A 189 -0.68 0.22 -9.81
N ASN A 190 -0.07 -0.62 -8.98
CA ASN A 190 1.36 -0.71 -8.72
C ASN A 190 1.84 -2.10 -9.14
N PRO A 191 1.92 -2.40 -10.46
CA PRO A 191 2.51 -3.65 -10.93
C PRO A 191 3.82 -3.84 -10.20
N PRO A 192 4.08 -5.01 -9.58
CA PRO A 192 5.40 -5.31 -9.05
C PRO A 192 6.38 -5.17 -10.22
N MET A 193 7.03 -4.01 -10.21
CA MET A 193 7.83 -3.56 -11.32
C MET A 193 9.11 -4.38 -11.27
N GLU A 194 9.41 -5.04 -12.38
CA GLU A 194 10.53 -5.97 -12.53
C GLU A 194 11.78 -5.50 -11.77
N LYS A 195 12.31 -6.37 -10.90
CA LYS A 195 13.62 -6.19 -10.27
C LYS A 195 14.63 -5.78 -11.35
N GLY A 196 15.35 -4.67 -11.16
CA GLY A 196 16.34 -4.17 -12.12
C GLY A 196 15.89 -3.05 -13.07
N LYS A 197 14.63 -2.59 -13.01
CA LYS A 197 14.21 -1.35 -13.70
C LYS A 197 14.38 -0.15 -12.76
N GLY A 198 15.20 0.82 -13.20
CA GLY A 198 15.56 2.03 -12.47
C GLY A 198 17.03 2.40 -12.73
N LYS A 199 17.46 3.58 -12.29
CA LYS A 199 18.87 3.97 -12.30
C LYS A 199 19.56 3.29 -11.12
N SER A 200 20.58 2.51 -11.42
CA SER A 200 21.54 2.07 -10.42
C SER A 200 22.54 3.20 -10.18
N PHE A 201 22.58 3.71 -8.96
CA PHE A 201 23.58 4.70 -8.54
C PHE A 201 24.71 3.98 -7.83
N LEU A 202 25.96 4.27 -8.19
CA LEU A 202 27.14 3.59 -7.65
C LEU A 202 27.42 4.00 -6.19
N ASN A 203 27.08 5.23 -5.82
CA ASN A 203 27.33 5.79 -4.49
C ASN A 203 26.49 7.05 -4.22
N ALA A 204 26.57 7.53 -2.98
CA ALA A 204 25.87 8.73 -2.51
C ALA A 204 26.27 10.00 -3.27
N ASP A 205 27.54 10.17 -3.67
CA ASP A 205 27.98 11.38 -4.36
C ASP A 205 27.36 11.49 -5.77
N GLU A 206 27.28 10.37 -6.49
CA GLU A 206 26.61 10.30 -7.79
C GLU A 206 25.11 10.63 -7.65
N PHE A 207 24.46 10.03 -6.65
CA PHE A 207 23.05 10.26 -6.40
C PHE A 207 22.76 11.70 -5.97
N MET A 208 23.59 12.30 -5.12
CA MET A 208 23.45 13.70 -4.72
C MET A 208 23.60 14.66 -5.89
N LEU A 209 24.56 14.44 -6.79
CA LEU A 209 24.71 15.21 -8.02
C LEU A 209 23.48 15.08 -8.93
N TYR A 210 22.91 13.88 -8.99
CA TYR A 210 21.68 13.64 -9.72
C TYR A 210 20.52 14.47 -9.16
N ILE A 211 20.27 14.38 -7.85
CA ILE A 211 19.22 15.13 -7.15
C ILE A 211 19.40 16.64 -7.31
N ASP A 212 20.62 17.16 -7.16
CA ASP A 212 20.91 18.59 -7.34
C ASP A 212 20.54 19.06 -8.76
N SER A 213 20.90 18.26 -9.77
CA SER A 213 20.63 18.58 -11.18
C SER A 213 19.13 18.59 -11.52
N THR A 214 18.33 17.72 -10.90
CA THR A 214 16.89 17.59 -11.17
C THR A 214 16.03 18.51 -10.30
N SER A 215 16.48 18.82 -9.08
CA SER A 215 15.74 19.63 -8.11
C SER A 215 15.92 21.13 -8.33
N SER A 216 17.03 21.55 -8.97
CA SER A 216 17.37 22.97 -9.21
C SER A 216 16.34 23.77 -10.01
N LYS A 217 15.45 23.12 -10.79
CA LYS A 217 14.37 23.79 -11.53
C LYS A 217 13.13 24.13 -10.70
N MET A 218 13.00 23.62 -9.49
CA MET A 218 11.78 23.75 -8.67
C MET A 218 11.88 24.75 -7.51
N MET A 219 13.05 25.32 -7.22
CA MET A 219 13.26 26.07 -5.96
C MET A 219 13.40 27.58 -6.18
N SER A 220 12.37 28.35 -5.81
CA SER A 220 12.53 29.77 -5.47
C SER A 220 12.71 29.99 -3.97
N ASP A 221 12.16 29.12 -3.11
CA ASP A 221 12.23 29.20 -1.65
C ASP A 221 12.24 27.77 -1.04
N SER A 222 12.94 27.58 0.09
CA SER A 222 12.92 26.33 0.86
C SER A 222 11.62 26.24 1.67
N GLU A 223 11.00 25.06 1.72
CA GLU A 223 9.83 24.77 2.58
C GLU A 223 10.19 24.76 4.08
N TYR A 224 11.48 24.56 4.40
CA TYR A 224 12.00 24.52 5.76
C TYR A 224 12.97 25.68 6.01
N ASP A 225 12.80 26.36 7.15
CA ASP A 225 13.67 27.44 7.60
C ASP A 225 15.02 26.94 8.13
N SER A 226 15.06 25.69 8.62
CA SER A 226 16.26 25.07 9.18
C SER A 226 16.34 23.58 8.90
N ILE A 227 17.55 23.01 9.07
CA ILE A 227 17.75 21.56 9.01
C ILE A 227 16.96 20.85 10.12
N ASP A 228 16.82 21.45 11.30
CA ASP A 228 16.10 20.84 12.42
C ASP A 228 14.61 20.68 12.10
N ASP A 229 14.02 21.66 11.40
CA ASP A 229 12.63 21.59 10.95
C ASP A 229 12.44 20.48 9.90
N PHE A 230 13.38 20.37 8.97
CA PHE A 230 13.40 19.27 7.99
C PHE A 230 13.51 17.91 8.69
N ILE A 231 14.45 17.75 9.63
CA ILE A 231 14.63 16.46 10.32
C ILE A 231 13.43 16.12 11.19
N ALA A 232 12.80 17.10 11.84
CA ALA A 232 11.56 16.88 12.58
C ALA A 232 10.44 16.35 11.68
N GLN A 233 10.35 16.83 10.43
CA GLN A 233 9.41 16.28 9.46
C GLN A 233 9.84 14.91 8.93
N ALA A 234 11.13 14.70 8.66
CA ALA A 234 11.68 13.42 8.25
C ALA A 234 11.42 12.31 9.28
N LYS A 235 11.53 12.61 10.59
CA LYS A 235 11.18 11.68 11.68
C LYS A 235 9.71 11.22 11.58
N LYS A 236 8.78 12.15 11.38
CA LYS A 236 7.34 11.82 11.18
C LYS A 236 7.12 11.02 9.91
N ASP A 237 7.86 11.34 8.85
CA ASP A 237 7.78 10.66 7.57
C ASP A 237 8.22 9.20 7.68
N VAL A 238 9.37 8.92 8.31
CA VAL A 238 9.81 7.54 8.49
C VAL A 238 8.91 6.77 9.46
N ASP A 239 8.35 7.41 10.49
CA ASP A 239 7.35 6.78 11.38
C ASP A 239 6.13 6.28 10.61
N ARG A 240 5.56 7.12 9.71
CA ARG A 240 4.43 6.71 8.86
C ARG A 240 4.83 5.73 7.75
N GLY A 241 6.12 5.66 7.40
CA GLY A 241 6.62 4.77 6.35
C GLY A 241 6.83 3.33 6.80
N ILE A 242 6.93 3.07 8.11
CA ILE A 242 7.02 1.71 8.66
C ILE A 242 5.70 0.98 8.41
N GLY A 243 5.77 -0.11 7.65
CA GLY A 243 4.60 -0.91 7.30
C GLY A 243 3.70 -0.28 6.23
N ALA A 244 4.07 0.89 5.69
CA ALA A 244 3.36 1.51 4.59
C ALA A 244 3.63 0.82 3.25
N ASP A 245 2.85 1.18 2.24
CA ASP A 245 3.07 0.77 0.87
C ASP A 245 4.34 1.40 0.27
N TYR A 246 4.77 0.87 -0.87
CA TYR A 246 5.97 1.30 -1.56
C TYR A 246 5.90 2.77 -2.01
N GLU A 247 4.73 3.24 -2.43
CA GLU A 247 4.57 4.61 -2.94
C GLU A 247 4.78 5.63 -1.82
N THR A 248 4.20 5.36 -0.65
CA THR A 248 4.42 6.15 0.56
C THR A 248 5.91 6.20 0.90
N GLN A 249 6.60 5.06 0.85
CA GLN A 249 8.05 5.01 1.10
C GLN A 249 8.86 5.78 0.04
N ILE A 250 8.43 5.77 -1.23
CA ILE A 250 9.05 6.56 -2.31
C ILE A 250 8.85 8.05 -2.11
N GLU A 251 7.65 8.48 -1.72
CA GLU A 251 7.40 9.89 -1.38
C GLU A 251 8.33 10.36 -0.27
N ILE A 252 8.52 9.53 0.76
CA ILE A 252 9.42 9.78 1.89
C ILE A 252 10.88 9.84 1.42
N GLY A 253 11.33 8.87 0.62
CA GLY A 253 12.70 8.85 0.10
C GLY A 253 13.00 10.04 -0.80
N ASN A 254 12.09 10.40 -1.71
CA ASN A 254 12.17 11.60 -2.54
C ASN A 254 12.28 12.87 -1.69
N HIS A 255 11.43 12.99 -0.66
CA HIS A 255 11.45 14.13 0.27
C HIS A 255 12.80 14.24 0.99
N ILE A 256 13.26 13.15 1.60
CA ILE A 256 14.51 13.10 2.36
C ILE A 256 15.73 13.35 1.46
N ALA A 257 15.79 12.72 0.28
CA ALA A 257 16.90 12.91 -0.66
C ALA A 257 17.01 14.37 -1.11
N ARG A 258 15.88 14.98 -1.48
CA ARG A 258 15.80 16.38 -1.93
C ARG A 258 16.32 17.35 -0.87
N TYR A 259 15.76 17.31 0.33
CA TYR A 259 16.13 18.26 1.38
C TYR A 259 17.47 17.93 2.03
N GLY A 260 17.87 16.65 2.06
CA GLY A 260 19.21 16.25 2.45
C GLY A 260 20.29 16.88 1.57
N VAL A 261 20.08 16.93 0.25
CA VAL A 261 20.96 17.64 -0.69
C VAL A 261 20.88 19.16 -0.52
N HIS A 262 19.67 19.71 -0.34
CA HIS A 262 19.47 21.15 -0.13
C HIS A 262 20.30 21.69 1.05
N PHE A 263 20.22 21.04 2.22
CA PHE A 263 20.94 21.45 3.43
C PHE A 263 22.43 21.02 3.43
N PHE A 264 22.87 20.17 2.50
CA PHE A 264 24.24 19.69 2.49
C PHE A 264 25.26 20.81 2.34
N SER A 265 24.99 21.78 1.46
CA SER A 265 25.94 22.87 1.18
C SER A 265 26.00 23.94 2.28
N SER A 266 24.92 24.10 3.06
CA SER A 266 24.75 25.18 4.05
C SER A 266 25.11 24.78 5.49
N THR A 267 25.50 23.53 5.72
CA THR A 267 25.73 22.97 7.06
C THR A 267 27.21 22.72 7.38
N GLY A 268 27.51 22.45 8.66
CA GLY A 268 28.85 22.13 9.15
C GLY A 268 29.35 20.75 8.69
N GLU A 269 30.65 20.50 8.86
CA GLU A 269 31.29 19.26 8.41
C GLU A 269 30.68 17.98 9.01
N GLN A 270 30.40 17.99 10.32
CA GLN A 270 29.77 16.87 11.03
C GLN A 270 28.37 16.56 10.48
N ILE A 271 27.56 17.60 10.27
CA ILE A 271 26.20 17.47 9.71
C ILE A 271 26.25 17.01 8.25
N ARG A 272 27.24 17.43 7.45
CA ARG A 272 27.42 16.93 6.08
C ARG A 272 27.67 15.42 6.04
N VAL A 273 28.43 14.88 6.97
CA VAL A 273 28.66 13.42 7.05
C VAL A 273 27.33 12.70 7.28
N TYR A 274 26.52 13.21 8.22
CA TYR A 274 25.17 12.70 8.47
C TYR A 274 24.29 12.80 7.23
N LEU A 275 24.17 13.98 6.61
CA LEU A 275 23.31 14.22 5.45
C LEU A 275 23.72 13.34 4.24
N LYS A 276 25.02 13.09 4.04
CA LYS A 276 25.47 12.16 3.00
C LYS A 276 25.02 10.71 3.29
N GLY A 277 25.09 10.29 4.54
CA GLY A 277 24.53 9.01 4.97
C GLY A 277 23.02 8.96 4.77
N LEU A 278 22.32 10.02 5.17
CA LEU A 278 20.87 10.12 5.05
C LEU A 278 20.40 10.03 3.59
N VAL A 279 21.05 10.77 2.68
CA VAL A 279 20.76 10.71 1.24
C VAL A 279 21.08 9.33 0.67
N ARG A 280 22.11 8.65 1.18
CA ARG A 280 22.42 7.27 0.79
C ARG A 280 21.29 6.32 1.19
N GLU A 281 20.83 6.37 2.44
CA GLU A 281 19.75 5.49 2.92
C GLU A 281 18.40 5.79 2.26
N ALA A 282 18.17 7.04 1.86
CA ALA A 282 16.98 7.43 1.11
C ALA A 282 17.02 7.00 -0.37
N MET A 283 18.22 6.70 -0.90
CA MET A 283 18.44 6.41 -2.32
C MET A 283 17.58 5.27 -2.86
N PRO A 284 17.44 4.10 -2.21
CA PRO A 284 16.60 3.02 -2.74
C PRO A 284 15.11 3.39 -2.81
N PHE A 285 14.72 4.44 -2.10
CA PHE A 285 13.37 4.99 -2.01
C PHE A 285 13.20 6.26 -2.86
N HIS A 286 14.07 6.48 -3.84
CA HIS A 286 13.84 7.51 -4.84
C HIS A 286 13.06 6.94 -6.04
N GLU A 287 12.19 7.74 -6.67
CA GLU A 287 11.31 7.29 -7.75
C GLU A 287 12.08 6.71 -8.97
N ASP A 288 13.26 7.27 -9.24
CA ASP A 288 14.14 6.82 -10.33
C ASP A 288 15.07 5.67 -9.95
N SER A 289 15.15 5.28 -8.68
CA SER A 289 16.10 4.25 -8.24
C SER A 289 15.66 2.85 -8.64
N GLU A 290 16.65 1.96 -8.75
CA GLU A 290 16.38 0.52 -8.88
C GLU A 290 15.52 0.04 -7.71
N ARG A 291 14.43 -0.65 -8.03
CA ARG A 291 13.46 -1.09 -7.02
C ARG A 291 13.94 -2.31 -6.26
N LEU A 292 13.64 -2.31 -4.98
CA LEU A 292 13.92 -3.40 -4.05
C LEU A 292 12.79 -4.44 -4.06
N SER A 293 13.11 -5.71 -3.76
CA SER A 293 12.09 -6.67 -3.36
C SER A 293 11.41 -6.25 -2.05
N ASP A 294 10.24 -6.81 -1.73
CA ASP A 294 9.52 -6.49 -0.50
C ASP A 294 10.36 -6.69 0.77
N GLU A 295 11.15 -7.76 0.82
CA GLU A 295 12.03 -8.05 1.96
C GLU A 295 13.24 -7.11 2.02
N GLU A 296 13.90 -6.85 0.88
CA GLU A 296 14.99 -5.85 0.79
C GLU A 296 14.45 -4.47 1.18
N ARG A 297 13.29 -4.07 0.66
CA ARG A 297 12.64 -2.79 0.95
C ARG A 297 12.38 -2.61 2.44
N LYS A 298 11.73 -3.59 3.09
CA LYS A 298 11.44 -3.52 4.53
C LYS A 298 12.73 -3.38 5.35
N LYS A 299 13.78 -4.09 4.96
CA LYS A 299 15.10 -4.02 5.60
C LYS A 299 15.72 -2.63 5.43
N GLU A 300 15.87 -2.16 4.18
CA GLU A 300 16.51 -0.88 3.87
C GLU A 300 15.72 0.31 4.45
N PHE A 301 14.38 0.23 4.49
CA PHE A 301 13.56 1.32 5.04
C PHE A 301 13.72 1.40 6.57
N ARG A 302 13.97 0.26 7.22
CA ARG A 302 14.33 0.23 8.65
C ARG A 302 15.69 0.88 8.89
N GLU A 303 16.66 0.70 7.99
CA GLU A 303 17.98 1.36 8.08
C GLU A 303 17.84 2.89 7.94
N LEU A 304 17.03 3.35 6.99
CA LEU A 304 16.66 4.77 6.85
C LEU A 304 15.98 5.31 8.12
N TYR A 305 15.00 4.56 8.64
CA TYR A 305 14.29 4.91 9.88
C TYR A 305 15.26 5.08 11.06
N GLU A 306 16.18 4.14 11.26
CA GLU A 306 17.15 4.20 12.34
C GLU A 306 18.10 5.38 12.19
N LEU A 307 18.56 5.68 10.97
CA LEU A 307 19.47 6.79 10.73
C LEU A 307 18.79 8.14 11.00
N VAL A 308 17.56 8.33 10.52
CA VAL A 308 16.79 9.57 10.77
C VAL A 308 16.61 9.82 12.27
N ASN A 309 16.40 8.76 13.05
CA ASN A 309 16.23 8.86 14.50
C ASN A 309 17.54 9.03 15.29
N LYS A 310 18.70 8.88 14.65
CA LYS A 310 20.03 9.13 15.25
C LYS A 310 20.55 10.55 15.03
N TYR A 311 19.78 11.44 14.41
CA TYR A 311 20.21 12.82 14.15
C TYR A 311 20.72 13.56 15.40
N ASP A 312 20.10 13.32 16.56
CA ASP A 312 20.43 14.01 17.82
C ASP A 312 21.84 13.64 18.34
N GLU A 313 22.53 12.67 17.72
CA GLU A 313 23.93 12.29 17.99
C GLU A 313 24.96 13.12 17.19
N TYR A 314 24.53 13.97 16.25
CA TYR A 314 25.36 14.77 15.33
C TYR A 314 25.35 16.26 15.65
#